data_AF-A0AAD6XEU1-F1
#
_entry.id   AF-A0AAD6XEU1-F1
#
_cell.length_a   1.000
_cell.length_b   1.000
_cell.length_c   1.000
_cell.angle_alpha   90.00
_cell.angle_beta   90.00
_cell.angle_gamma   90.00
#
_symmetry.space_group_name_H-M   'P 1'
#
loop_
_entity.id
_entity.type
_entity.pdbx_description
1 polymer ?
#
loop_
_entity_poly.entity_id
_entity_poly.type
_entity_poly.pdbx_seq_one_letter_code
_entity_poly.pdbx_strand_id
1 'polypeptide(L)'
;MAPSPCISCPVFLHHAMSQDLVKCSSSRVLKISAIRAHRVTGSSFRVKSQAPAGGAAPGPDFLVAADGAPVTLNGKKAYGVFISPGSGYRNDKTNGIAVGDAAEGMYAVFDGTHFNGGCCFDYGNAEVSNDDTGNGHMEAIYFGTGTGFGTGTGSGPWVLADLENGLFTGPNTSGVTDSNPTITQRFVTAVVKGEPGNQWAVRGGDAQSGSLATFYSGVRPNDGYNPMSKEGAIILGIGGDNSDSSQGTFYEGVMTSGYPSDETENFVQANVVAAGYAVTSMTSGPALAVGSAVSFQVTTPGFTIRYIAHTGDTVNTQEVTSGDSSALRLSASWNVVEGLANNQCVSFESRDTPGSFIRHSNFNLLVNANDGSKIFHEDATYCPQAGINGQGNSIRSWSFPTHYFRHFNAVLFAASNGGPDTFDTTASFIDDISFVVTNAFA
;
A
#
# COMPACT_ATOMS: atom_id res chain seq x y z
N MET A 1 6.45 40.96 -24.57
CA MET A 1 6.77 39.53 -24.41
C MET A 1 7.74 39.41 -23.25
N ALA A 2 7.23 39.11 -22.06
CA ALA A 2 8.04 38.77 -20.90
C ALA A 2 7.97 37.25 -20.72
N PRO A 3 9.10 36.56 -20.50
CA PRO A 3 9.10 35.11 -20.32
C PRO A 3 8.47 34.73 -18.97
N SER A 4 7.71 33.65 -19.01
CA SER A 4 6.99 33.02 -17.91
C SER A 4 7.86 32.82 -16.66
N PRO A 5 7.37 33.12 -15.45
CA PRO A 5 8.00 32.63 -14.25
C PRO A 5 7.73 31.12 -14.14
N CYS A 6 8.80 30.34 -14.08
CA CYS A 6 8.75 28.92 -13.72
C CYS A 6 7.93 28.74 -12.44
N ILE A 7 6.84 27.97 -12.52
CA ILE A 7 6.16 27.43 -11.36
C ILE A 7 7.14 26.42 -10.74
N SER A 8 7.77 26.84 -9.66
CA SER A 8 8.60 25.99 -8.82
C SER A 8 7.72 24.94 -8.14
N CYS A 9 7.90 23.69 -8.53
CA CYS A 9 7.41 22.51 -7.81
C CYS A 9 8.38 22.17 -6.67
N PRO A 10 7.95 22.12 -5.40
CA PRO A 10 8.65 21.33 -4.40
C PRO A 10 7.67 20.35 -3.75
N VAL A 11 7.66 19.11 -4.22
CA VAL A 11 7.20 17.97 -3.41
C VAL A 11 8.32 16.95 -3.41
N PHE A 12 9.06 16.90 -2.30
CA PHE A 12 10.15 15.95 -2.11
C PHE A 12 9.59 14.61 -1.64
N LEU A 13 9.71 13.58 -2.49
CA LEU A 13 10.04 12.25 -2.00
C LEU A 13 11.45 12.32 -1.37
N HIS A 14 11.60 11.79 -0.17
CA HIS A 14 12.84 11.85 0.60
C HIS A 14 14.06 11.29 -0.17
N HIS A 15 15.26 11.80 0.11
CA HIS A 15 16.51 11.17 -0.35
C HIS A 15 16.58 9.72 0.19
N ALA A 16 16.32 8.72 -0.66
CA ALA A 16 16.40 7.30 -0.27
C ALA A 16 17.74 6.94 0.39
N MET A 17 18.83 7.60 0.00
CA MET A 17 20.14 7.43 0.64
C MET A 17 20.11 7.72 2.15
N SER A 18 19.38 8.74 2.61
CA SER A 18 19.29 9.03 4.05
C SER A 18 18.47 7.97 4.79
N GLN A 19 17.40 7.43 4.18
CA GLN A 19 16.60 6.36 4.79
C GLN A 19 17.37 5.03 4.82
N ASP A 20 18.05 4.69 3.73
CA ASP A 20 18.88 3.49 3.62
C ASP A 20 20.08 3.55 4.58
N LEU A 21 20.70 4.72 4.77
CA LEU A 21 21.76 4.92 5.77
C LEU A 21 21.24 4.75 7.21
N VAL A 22 20.03 5.25 7.52
CA VAL A 22 19.41 5.04 8.83
C VAL A 22 19.11 3.55 9.05
N LYS A 23 18.63 2.82 8.03
CA LYS A 23 18.43 1.36 8.11
C LYS A 23 19.74 0.60 8.30
N CYS A 24 20.73 0.84 7.45
CA CYS A 24 22.03 0.16 7.49
C CYS A 24 22.81 0.42 8.77
N SER A 25 22.59 1.57 9.44
CA SER A 25 23.29 1.91 10.69
C SER A 25 22.61 1.41 11.96
N SER A 26 21.37 0.90 11.90
CA SER A 26 20.57 0.74 13.13
C SER A 26 19.90 -0.61 13.40
N SER A 27 19.96 -1.61 12.50
CA SER A 27 19.20 -2.87 12.67
C SER A 27 17.71 -2.60 12.98
N ARG A 28 17.09 -1.62 12.31
CA ARG A 28 15.71 -1.18 12.58
C ARG A 28 14.77 -1.46 11.42
N VAL A 29 13.56 -1.87 11.77
CA VAL A 29 12.36 -1.76 10.93
C VAL A 29 11.80 -0.33 11.09
N LEU A 30 11.62 0.39 10.00
CA LEU A 30 11.18 1.79 10.01
C LEU A 30 9.74 1.92 9.51
N LYS A 31 8.92 2.68 10.24
CA LYS A 31 7.56 3.07 9.84
C LYS A 31 7.50 4.56 9.49
N ILE A 32 6.63 4.95 8.55
CA ILE A 32 6.39 6.36 8.18
C ILE A 32 5.47 6.98 9.23
N SER A 33 6.00 7.79 10.15
CA SER A 33 5.18 8.38 11.23
C SER A 33 4.41 9.64 10.84
N ALA A 34 4.77 10.28 9.72
CA ALA A 34 4.05 11.41 9.18
C ALA A 34 4.41 11.64 7.71
N ILE A 35 3.43 12.13 6.96
CA ILE A 35 3.61 12.66 5.61
C ILE A 35 3.54 14.18 5.73
N ARG A 36 4.61 14.87 5.30
CA ARG A 36 4.68 16.33 5.33
C ARG A 36 4.27 16.87 3.97
N ALA A 37 3.48 17.94 3.95
CA ALA A 37 3.24 18.69 2.74
C ALA A 37 3.78 20.12 2.89
N HIS A 38 4.02 20.73 1.73
CA HIS A 38 4.50 22.09 1.60
C HIS A 38 3.44 22.90 0.88
N ARG A 39 3.04 24.04 1.45
CA ARG A 39 2.25 25.03 0.74
C ARG A 39 3.20 25.86 -0.11
N VAL A 40 2.87 26.09 -1.39
CA VAL A 40 3.67 26.94 -2.29
C VAL A 40 3.90 28.34 -1.70
N THR A 41 3.04 28.81 -0.80
CA THR A 41 3.10 30.14 -0.16
C THR A 41 3.49 30.13 1.33
N GLY A 42 4.04 29.04 1.89
CA GLY A 42 4.34 29.00 3.33
C GLY A 42 5.33 27.92 3.79
N SER A 43 5.54 27.85 5.11
CA SER A 43 6.38 26.84 5.76
C SER A 43 5.75 25.44 5.74
N SER A 44 6.58 24.40 5.81
CA SER A 44 6.16 23.00 5.86
C SER A 44 5.32 22.69 7.11
N PHE A 45 4.19 22.01 6.96
CA PHE A 45 3.36 21.53 8.07
C PHE A 45 3.21 19.99 8.01
N ARG A 46 2.93 19.34 9.15
CA ARG A 46 2.59 17.91 9.15
C ARG A 46 1.18 17.78 8.59
N VAL A 47 1.06 17.24 7.39
CA VAL A 47 -0.25 17.22 6.72
C VAL A 47 -1.01 15.95 7.00
N LYS A 48 -0.35 14.83 7.30
CA LYS A 48 -1.03 13.65 7.84
C LYS A 48 -0.19 12.91 8.88
N SER A 49 -0.85 12.47 9.94
CA SER A 49 -0.34 11.53 10.95
C SER A 49 -1.15 10.24 10.91
N GLN A 50 -0.81 9.28 11.75
CA GLN A 50 -1.63 8.09 12.01
C GLN A 50 -3.10 8.50 12.12
N ALA A 51 -3.97 7.86 11.33
CA ALA A 51 -5.39 8.14 11.40
C ALA A 51 -5.94 7.71 12.79
N PRO A 52 -6.79 8.53 13.41
CA PRO A 52 -7.50 8.17 14.65
C PRO A 52 -8.64 7.19 14.35
N ALA A 53 -9.27 6.67 15.41
CA ALA A 53 -10.53 5.95 15.27
C ALA A 53 -11.63 6.84 14.67
N GLY A 54 -12.63 6.19 14.06
CA GLY A 54 -13.81 6.82 13.48
C GLY A 54 -15.07 5.95 13.60
N GLY A 55 -16.07 6.25 12.80
CA GLY A 55 -17.36 5.56 12.79
C GLY A 55 -17.28 4.09 12.39
N ALA A 56 -16.38 3.73 11.47
CA ALA A 56 -16.25 2.37 10.94
C ALA A 56 -15.18 1.52 11.65
N ALA A 57 -14.09 2.11 12.14
CA ALA A 57 -13.01 1.38 12.81
C ALA A 57 -12.66 1.98 14.20
N PRO A 58 -12.63 1.15 15.28
CA PRO A 58 -12.64 1.63 16.66
C PRO A 58 -11.25 1.97 17.26
N GLY A 59 -10.18 2.02 16.46
CA GLY A 59 -8.82 2.27 16.93
C GLY A 59 -8.02 3.13 15.96
N PRO A 60 -6.85 3.64 16.36
CA PRO A 60 -5.95 4.30 15.43
C PRO A 60 -5.39 3.30 14.43
N ASP A 61 -5.41 3.66 13.15
CA ASP A 61 -4.90 2.81 12.08
C ASP A 61 -3.40 2.57 12.20
N PHE A 62 -2.89 1.55 11.53
CA PHE A 62 -1.47 1.25 11.52
C PHE A 62 -0.65 2.23 10.67
N LEU A 63 0.57 2.52 11.12
CA LEU A 63 1.58 3.19 10.30
C LEU A 63 2.20 2.19 9.32
N VAL A 64 2.54 2.67 8.11
CA VAL A 64 3.11 1.81 7.08
C VAL A 64 4.63 1.71 7.14
N ALA A 65 5.19 0.66 6.53
CA ALA A 65 6.63 0.50 6.38
C ALA A 65 7.22 1.57 5.45
N ALA A 66 8.41 2.07 5.80
CA ALA A 66 9.10 3.10 5.01
C ALA A 66 9.71 2.58 3.69
N ASP A 67 9.75 1.27 3.47
CA ASP A 67 10.28 0.61 2.27
C ASP A 67 9.32 -0.37 1.62
N GLY A 68 8.01 -0.23 1.88
CA GLY A 68 6.99 -1.09 1.25
C GLY A 68 6.82 -0.83 -0.25
N ALA A 69 7.15 0.37 -0.73
CA ALA A 69 6.97 0.75 -2.14
C ALA A 69 8.23 1.43 -2.73
N PRO A 70 9.35 0.71 -2.88
CA PRO A 70 10.54 1.27 -3.50
C PRO A 70 10.31 1.54 -4.99
N VAL A 71 10.76 2.70 -5.45
CA VAL A 71 10.68 3.13 -6.86
C VAL A 71 11.95 3.87 -7.25
N THR A 72 12.08 4.17 -8.53
CA THR A 72 12.99 5.20 -9.02
C THR A 72 12.24 6.32 -9.72
N LEU A 73 12.71 7.55 -9.55
CA LEU A 73 12.33 8.71 -10.36
C LEU A 73 13.57 9.12 -11.14
N ASN A 74 13.55 8.92 -12.46
CA ASN A 74 14.68 9.18 -13.36
C ASN A 74 15.99 8.52 -12.85
N GLY A 75 15.89 7.24 -12.49
CA GLY A 75 16.99 6.42 -11.97
C GLY A 75 17.38 6.69 -10.51
N LYS A 76 16.80 7.67 -9.83
CA LYS A 76 17.07 7.95 -8.41
C LYS A 76 16.06 7.22 -7.53
N LYS A 77 16.57 6.39 -6.62
CA LYS A 77 15.73 5.63 -5.68
C LYS A 77 14.92 6.55 -4.78
N ALA A 78 13.66 6.18 -4.56
CA ALA A 78 12.71 6.81 -3.66
C ALA A 78 11.75 5.74 -3.09
N TYR A 79 10.88 6.14 -2.17
CA TYR A 79 9.92 5.24 -1.52
C TYR A 79 8.53 5.89 -1.48
N GLY A 80 7.53 5.19 -1.98
CA GLY A 80 6.12 5.52 -1.80
C GLY A 80 5.58 5.07 -0.43
N VAL A 81 4.28 5.22 -0.26
CA VAL A 81 3.51 4.87 0.93
C VAL A 81 2.65 3.65 0.58
N PHE A 82 3.10 2.46 0.96
CA PHE A 82 2.38 1.19 0.75
C PHE A 82 1.36 0.99 1.88
N ILE A 83 0.08 1.22 1.61
CA ILE A 83 -1.04 1.06 2.56
C ILE A 83 -1.54 -0.38 2.48
N SER A 84 -1.36 -1.15 3.56
CA SER A 84 -2.03 -2.43 3.79
C SER A 84 -3.37 -2.20 4.51
N PRO A 85 -4.33 -3.14 4.47
CA PRO A 85 -5.57 -3.03 5.24
C PRO A 85 -5.32 -2.72 6.72
N GLY A 86 -6.16 -1.86 7.29
CA GLY A 86 -6.05 -1.30 8.63
C GLY A 86 -5.02 -0.19 8.78
N SER A 87 -4.45 0.34 7.68
CA SER A 87 -3.46 1.42 7.71
C SER A 87 -3.98 2.69 7.05
N GLY A 88 -3.71 3.85 7.65
CA GLY A 88 -4.31 5.09 7.20
C GLY A 88 -3.61 6.32 7.74
N TYR A 89 -3.75 7.43 7.02
CA TYR A 89 -3.22 8.73 7.42
C TYR A 89 -4.29 9.80 7.32
N ARG A 90 -4.39 10.64 8.35
CA ARG A 90 -5.41 11.68 8.45
C ARG A 90 -4.90 13.01 9.01
N ASN A 91 -5.62 14.08 8.70
CA ASN A 91 -5.55 15.35 9.42
C ASN A 91 -6.88 16.12 9.36
N ASP A 92 -7.50 16.26 10.51
CA ASP A 92 -8.80 16.94 10.68
C ASP A 92 -8.66 18.45 10.94
N LYS A 93 -7.42 18.92 11.14
CA LYS A 93 -7.11 20.31 11.49
C LYS A 93 -6.27 20.94 10.39
N THR A 94 -6.94 21.30 9.31
CA THR A 94 -6.33 21.87 8.12
C THR A 94 -6.55 23.37 8.04
N ASN A 95 -5.89 24.02 7.08
CA ASN A 95 -6.12 25.42 6.78
C ASN A 95 -6.00 25.64 5.26
N GLY A 96 -7.06 26.18 4.66
CA GLY A 96 -7.12 26.49 3.24
C GLY A 96 -7.42 25.28 2.34
N ILE A 97 -7.96 24.21 2.90
CA ILE A 97 -8.69 23.16 2.15
C ILE A 97 -10.12 23.65 1.91
N ALA A 98 -10.72 23.27 0.78
CA ALA A 98 -12.07 23.71 0.44
C ALA A 98 -13.10 23.14 1.45
N VAL A 99 -14.11 23.95 1.76
CA VAL A 99 -15.24 23.57 2.63
C VAL A 99 -16.56 24.00 1.99
N GLY A 100 -17.66 23.35 2.37
CA GLY A 100 -18.96 23.52 1.75
C GLY A 100 -18.89 23.23 0.25
N ASP A 101 -19.46 24.11 -0.55
CA ASP A 101 -19.48 23.98 -2.01
C ASP A 101 -18.25 24.57 -2.70
N ALA A 102 -17.26 25.08 -1.95
CA ALA A 102 -16.10 25.76 -2.53
C ALA A 102 -15.34 24.85 -3.52
N ALA A 103 -14.79 25.46 -4.57
CA ALA A 103 -14.10 24.72 -5.63
C ALA A 103 -12.75 24.18 -5.16
N GLU A 104 -12.43 22.96 -5.58
CA GLU A 104 -11.13 22.33 -5.42
C GLU A 104 -10.79 21.40 -6.59
N GLY A 105 -9.53 20.97 -6.58
CA GLY A 105 -9.05 19.89 -7.43
C GLY A 105 -7.94 19.14 -6.70
N MET A 106 -7.70 17.92 -7.12
CA MET A 106 -6.70 17.07 -6.52
C MET A 106 -6.18 16.07 -7.54
N TYR A 107 -4.91 15.70 -7.39
CA TYR A 107 -4.35 14.56 -8.09
C TYR A 107 -3.56 13.68 -7.13
N ALA A 108 -3.44 12.40 -7.50
CA ALA A 108 -2.51 11.48 -6.88
C ALA A 108 -1.88 10.55 -7.93
N VAL A 109 -0.67 10.08 -7.63
CA VAL A 109 -0.02 8.99 -8.37
C VAL A 109 -0.10 7.72 -7.53
N PHE A 110 -0.77 6.71 -8.05
CA PHE A 110 -0.99 5.42 -7.39
C PHE A 110 -0.27 4.26 -8.07
N ASP A 111 -0.14 3.14 -7.36
CA ASP A 111 0.18 1.85 -7.95
C ASP A 111 -1.09 1.20 -8.50
N GLY A 112 -1.21 1.10 -9.83
CA GLY A 112 -2.41 0.54 -10.45
C GLY A 112 -2.60 -0.97 -10.27
N THR A 113 -1.63 -1.65 -9.67
CA THR A 113 -1.66 -3.09 -9.41
C THR A 113 -1.85 -3.44 -7.93
N HIS A 114 -1.78 -2.45 -7.03
CA HIS A 114 -2.01 -2.63 -5.60
C HIS A 114 -3.34 -1.98 -5.21
N PHE A 115 -4.36 -2.80 -4.99
CA PHE A 115 -5.73 -2.38 -4.67
C PHE A 115 -6.53 -3.56 -4.11
N ASN A 116 -7.71 -3.33 -3.54
CA ASN A 116 -8.70 -4.39 -3.29
C ASN A 116 -10.13 -3.84 -3.48
N GLY A 117 -11.13 -4.55 -2.94
CA GLY A 117 -12.54 -4.13 -2.97
C GLY A 117 -13.07 -3.61 -1.62
N GLY A 118 -12.23 -3.51 -0.60
CA GLY A 118 -12.61 -2.98 0.72
C GLY A 118 -12.76 -1.46 0.67
N CYS A 119 -13.58 -0.90 1.57
CA CYS A 119 -13.69 0.54 1.74
C CYS A 119 -12.66 1.07 2.74
N CYS A 120 -11.98 2.19 2.45
CA CYS A 120 -11.83 2.81 1.11
C CYS A 120 -10.39 3.30 0.88
N PHE A 121 -9.85 3.18 -0.33
CA PHE A 121 -8.49 3.64 -0.64
C PHE A 121 -8.56 5.04 -1.24
N ASP A 122 -8.74 6.02 -0.36
CA ASP A 122 -9.00 7.39 -0.78
C ASP A 122 -7.80 8.31 -0.61
N TYR A 123 -7.79 9.39 -1.38
CA TYR A 123 -6.97 10.57 -1.13
C TYR A 123 -7.78 11.82 -1.44
N GLY A 124 -8.07 12.64 -0.44
CA GLY A 124 -8.77 13.91 -0.66
C GLY A 124 -9.44 14.49 0.58
N ASN A 125 -10.51 15.25 0.33
CA ASN A 125 -11.30 15.98 1.30
C ASN A 125 -12.27 15.06 2.02
N ALA A 126 -12.42 15.24 3.34
CA ALA A 126 -13.30 14.44 4.17
C ALA A 126 -13.84 15.22 5.38
N GLU A 127 -14.66 14.53 6.17
CA GLU A 127 -15.25 14.96 7.43
C GLU A 127 -14.18 15.27 8.48
N VAL A 128 -14.44 16.22 9.39
CA VAL A 128 -13.52 16.50 10.50
C VAL A 128 -13.81 15.68 11.75
N SER A 129 -14.95 14.98 11.79
CA SER A 129 -15.38 14.13 12.90
C SER A 129 -14.83 12.70 12.83
N ASN A 130 -14.39 12.25 11.66
CA ASN A 130 -14.08 10.84 11.35
C ASN A 130 -15.31 9.93 11.36
N ASP A 131 -16.49 10.52 11.25
CA ASP A 131 -17.77 9.83 11.14
C ASP A 131 -18.40 10.24 9.81
N ASP A 132 -19.19 9.36 9.21
CA ASP A 132 -20.07 9.70 8.10
C ASP A 132 -21.07 10.76 8.55
N THR A 133 -21.00 11.95 7.95
CA THR A 133 -21.92 13.07 8.19
C THR A 133 -22.92 13.30 7.03
N GLY A 134 -22.90 12.41 6.04
CA GLY A 134 -23.88 12.30 4.97
C GLY A 134 -23.40 12.74 3.58
N ASN A 135 -24.24 12.49 2.58
CA ASN A 135 -23.99 12.81 1.17
C ASN A 135 -23.37 14.20 0.94
N GLY A 136 -22.25 14.25 0.22
CA GLY A 136 -21.58 15.49 -0.18
C GLY A 136 -20.61 16.06 0.85
N HIS A 137 -20.35 15.36 1.95
CA HIS A 137 -19.39 15.77 2.98
C HIS A 137 -17.94 15.34 2.70
N MET A 138 -17.72 14.42 1.75
CA MET A 138 -16.41 14.12 1.16
C MET A 138 -16.26 14.64 -0.27
N GLU A 139 -15.00 14.81 -0.69
CA GLU A 139 -14.61 14.82 -2.09
C GLU A 139 -13.18 14.28 -2.20
N ALA A 140 -13.06 12.98 -2.50
CA ALA A 140 -11.78 12.31 -2.55
C ALA A 140 -11.61 11.46 -3.80
N ILE A 141 -10.35 11.28 -4.23
CA ILE A 141 -10.02 10.29 -5.25
C ILE A 141 -10.10 8.91 -4.60
N TYR A 142 -10.89 8.00 -5.17
CA TYR A 142 -10.88 6.59 -4.83
C TYR A 142 -10.15 5.80 -5.92
N PHE A 143 -9.34 4.80 -5.54
CA PHE A 143 -8.76 3.85 -6.48
C PHE A 143 -8.90 2.40 -6.01
N GLY A 144 -9.64 1.58 -6.76
CA GLY A 144 -9.84 0.18 -6.40
C GLY A 144 -10.99 -0.49 -7.13
N THR A 145 -11.51 -1.56 -6.53
CA THR A 145 -12.58 -2.41 -7.07
C THR A 145 -13.83 -2.45 -6.20
N GLY A 146 -13.97 -1.50 -5.26
CA GLY A 146 -15.10 -1.41 -4.35
C GLY A 146 -16.43 -1.51 -5.09
N THR A 147 -17.17 -2.57 -4.80
CA THR A 147 -18.47 -2.84 -5.42
C THR A 147 -19.56 -2.55 -4.41
N GLY A 148 -20.54 -1.74 -4.80
CA GLY A 148 -21.60 -1.23 -3.92
C GLY A 148 -22.26 0.02 -4.47
N PHE A 149 -21.55 0.71 -5.39
CA PHE A 149 -21.98 1.92 -6.09
C PHE A 149 -21.74 1.79 -7.60
N GLY A 150 -21.66 2.91 -8.32
CA GLY A 150 -21.36 2.92 -9.77
C GLY A 150 -19.94 2.45 -10.06
N THR A 151 -19.77 1.64 -11.11
CA THR A 151 -18.46 1.09 -11.53
C THR A 151 -18.05 1.62 -12.89
N GLY A 152 -16.76 1.48 -13.24
CA GLY A 152 -16.33 1.60 -14.63
C GLY A 152 -16.53 0.29 -15.40
N THR A 153 -15.99 0.24 -16.61
CA THR A 153 -16.00 -0.96 -17.47
C THR A 153 -14.98 -2.00 -17.00
N GLY A 154 -15.21 -3.27 -17.33
CA GLY A 154 -14.31 -4.38 -17.01
C GLY A 154 -14.38 -4.81 -15.54
N SER A 155 -13.28 -5.34 -15.02
CA SER A 155 -13.17 -5.85 -13.64
C SER A 155 -12.52 -4.87 -12.67
N GLY A 156 -12.18 -3.67 -13.13
CA GLY A 156 -11.40 -2.70 -12.37
C GLY A 156 -9.92 -3.10 -12.23
N PRO A 157 -9.13 -2.29 -11.52
CA PRO A 157 -9.56 -1.16 -10.69
C PRO A 157 -9.95 0.07 -11.52
N TRP A 158 -10.65 1.01 -10.89
CA TRP A 158 -11.10 2.27 -11.49
C TRP A 158 -10.63 3.47 -10.68
N VAL A 159 -10.52 4.62 -11.35
CA VAL A 159 -10.42 5.93 -10.67
C VAL A 159 -11.83 6.46 -10.51
N LEU A 160 -12.28 6.63 -9.26
CA LEU A 160 -13.60 7.12 -8.89
C LEU A 160 -13.48 8.38 -8.01
N ALA A 161 -14.61 9.03 -7.72
CA ALA A 161 -14.69 9.98 -6.61
C ALA A 161 -15.51 9.39 -5.46
N ASP A 162 -14.98 9.44 -4.25
CA ASP A 162 -15.77 9.29 -3.04
C ASP A 162 -16.39 10.66 -2.69
N LEU A 163 -17.72 10.70 -2.63
CA LEU A 163 -18.50 11.90 -2.27
C LEU A 163 -19.29 11.70 -0.97
N GLU A 164 -18.89 10.72 -0.15
CA GLU A 164 -19.58 10.13 1.01
C GLU A 164 -20.84 9.36 0.59
N ASN A 165 -21.09 8.22 1.25
CA ASN A 165 -22.21 7.31 0.98
C ASN A 165 -22.28 6.84 -0.49
N GLY A 166 -21.16 6.92 -1.22
CA GLY A 166 -21.09 6.56 -2.62
C GLY A 166 -19.72 6.76 -3.27
N LEU A 167 -19.34 5.77 -4.08
CA LEU A 167 -18.25 5.87 -5.04
C LEU A 167 -18.81 6.11 -6.44
N PHE A 168 -18.37 7.20 -7.07
CA PHE A 168 -19.00 7.72 -8.28
C PHE A 168 -18.07 7.68 -9.49
N THR A 169 -18.60 7.14 -10.58
CA THR A 169 -18.06 7.27 -11.94
C THR A 169 -18.74 8.36 -12.77
N GLY A 170 -19.83 8.94 -12.28
CA GLY A 170 -20.68 9.88 -13.00
C GLY A 170 -21.92 10.26 -12.19
N PRO A 171 -23.02 10.72 -12.81
CA PRO A 171 -24.15 11.31 -12.09
C PRO A 171 -25.08 10.26 -11.46
N ASN A 172 -24.88 8.97 -11.77
CA ASN A 172 -25.70 7.88 -11.29
C ASN A 172 -25.01 7.19 -10.11
N THR A 173 -25.78 6.86 -9.07
CA THR A 173 -25.32 6.13 -7.87
C THR A 173 -25.02 4.66 -8.14
N SER A 174 -25.43 4.13 -9.29
CA SER A 174 -25.22 2.74 -9.69
C SER A 174 -25.11 2.59 -11.21
N GLY A 175 -24.65 1.42 -11.64
CA GLY A 175 -24.46 1.08 -13.05
C GLY A 175 -23.02 1.23 -13.51
N VAL A 176 -22.80 0.91 -14.79
CA VAL A 176 -21.49 0.96 -15.44
C VAL A 176 -21.37 2.26 -16.22
N THR A 177 -20.29 2.99 -16.01
CA THR A 177 -19.94 4.16 -16.83
C THR A 177 -18.92 3.76 -17.88
N ASP A 178 -19.37 3.71 -19.15
CA ASP A 178 -18.57 3.24 -20.29
C ASP A 178 -17.27 4.04 -20.51
N SER A 179 -17.26 5.32 -20.15
CA SER A 179 -16.11 6.22 -20.29
C SER A 179 -15.06 6.06 -19.18
N ASN A 180 -15.33 5.26 -18.15
CA ASN A 180 -14.37 4.98 -17.07
C ASN A 180 -13.77 3.57 -17.27
N PRO A 181 -12.55 3.46 -17.84
CA PRO A 181 -11.95 2.17 -18.16
C PRO A 181 -11.34 1.48 -16.94
N THR A 182 -11.23 0.15 -17.00
CA THR A 182 -10.29 -0.58 -16.13
C THR A 182 -8.88 -0.06 -16.35
N ILE A 183 -8.18 0.26 -15.26
CA ILE A 183 -6.80 0.72 -15.27
C ILE A 183 -5.86 -0.47 -15.23
N THR A 184 -4.88 -0.51 -16.13
CA THR A 184 -3.92 -1.64 -16.25
C THR A 184 -2.46 -1.19 -16.07
N GLN A 185 -2.24 0.10 -15.86
CA GLN A 185 -0.92 0.72 -15.75
C GLN A 185 -0.35 0.50 -14.35
N ARG A 186 0.98 0.33 -14.25
CA ARG A 186 1.65 0.17 -12.96
C ARG A 186 1.70 1.46 -12.15
N PHE A 187 1.79 2.62 -12.82
CA PHE A 187 1.72 3.92 -12.18
C PHE A 187 0.60 4.72 -12.82
N VAL A 188 -0.31 5.23 -12.00
CA VAL A 188 -1.57 5.81 -12.45
C VAL A 188 -1.67 7.21 -11.92
N THR A 189 -1.85 8.19 -12.79
CA THR A 189 -2.26 9.54 -12.38
C THR A 189 -3.78 9.54 -12.31
N ALA A 190 -4.32 9.86 -11.14
CA ALA A 190 -5.74 10.00 -10.87
C ALA A 190 -6.06 11.45 -10.49
N VAL A 191 -7.17 11.99 -11.01
CA VAL A 191 -7.58 13.38 -10.79
C VAL A 191 -9.08 13.46 -10.52
N VAL A 192 -9.43 14.20 -9.47
CA VAL A 192 -10.80 14.61 -9.15
C VAL A 192 -10.83 16.12 -8.94
N LYS A 193 -11.88 16.78 -9.44
CA LYS A 193 -12.11 18.21 -9.19
C LYS A 193 -13.59 18.53 -9.15
N GLY A 194 -13.95 19.54 -8.36
CA GLY A 194 -15.32 19.92 -8.09
C GLY A 194 -15.47 21.43 -7.90
N GLU A 195 -16.59 22.00 -8.31
CA GLU A 195 -16.88 23.44 -8.14
C GLU A 195 -18.36 23.74 -7.91
N PRO A 196 -18.69 24.94 -7.36
CA PRO A 196 -20.06 25.40 -7.28
C PRO A 196 -20.75 25.44 -8.63
N GLY A 197 -22.08 25.38 -8.60
CA GLY A 197 -22.87 25.38 -9.84
C GLY A 197 -23.04 23.98 -10.44
N ASN A 198 -22.90 22.95 -9.61
CA ASN A 198 -23.20 21.56 -9.95
C ASN A 198 -22.27 21.00 -11.04
N GLN A 199 -20.96 21.07 -10.83
CA GLN A 199 -19.96 20.59 -11.78
C GLN A 199 -18.81 19.84 -11.08
N TRP A 200 -18.41 18.70 -11.63
CA TRP A 200 -17.23 17.95 -11.22
C TRP A 200 -16.68 17.08 -12.35
N ALA A 201 -15.49 16.53 -12.17
CA ALA A 201 -14.85 15.68 -13.16
C ALA A 201 -13.94 14.61 -12.53
N VAL A 202 -13.78 13.52 -13.28
CA VAL A 202 -12.79 12.46 -13.03
C VAL A 202 -11.92 12.32 -14.27
N ARG A 203 -10.61 12.38 -14.09
CA ARG A 203 -9.62 12.16 -15.16
C ARG A 203 -8.56 11.17 -14.69
N GLY A 204 -7.97 10.45 -15.64
CA GLY A 204 -6.89 9.51 -15.33
C GLY A 204 -5.97 9.25 -16.51
N GLY A 205 -4.78 8.75 -16.23
CA GLY A 205 -3.78 8.43 -17.25
C GLY A 205 -2.60 7.63 -16.71
N ASP A 206 -1.76 7.17 -17.63
CA ASP A 206 -0.50 6.51 -17.29
C ASP A 206 0.50 7.52 -16.73
N ALA A 207 0.97 7.36 -15.50
CA ALA A 207 1.96 8.26 -14.92
C ALA A 207 3.36 8.11 -15.56
N GLN A 208 3.57 7.10 -16.41
CA GLN A 208 4.83 6.88 -17.14
C GLN A 208 4.78 7.41 -18.59
N SER A 209 3.60 7.70 -19.15
CA SER A 209 3.49 8.15 -20.54
C SER A 209 2.16 8.83 -20.88
N GLY A 210 2.13 9.60 -21.98
CA GLY A 210 0.87 10.11 -22.55
C GLY A 210 0.18 11.21 -21.73
N SER A 211 -1.09 11.46 -22.06
CA SER A 211 -1.94 12.51 -21.51
C SER A 211 -3.06 11.95 -20.63
N LEU A 212 -3.69 12.81 -19.83
CA LEU A 212 -4.91 12.46 -19.10
C LEU A 212 -6.10 12.31 -20.06
N ALA A 213 -6.91 11.29 -19.82
CA ALA A 213 -8.24 11.14 -20.40
C ALA A 213 -9.30 11.58 -19.38
N THR A 214 -10.38 12.18 -19.87
CA THR A 214 -11.53 12.55 -19.04
C THR A 214 -12.53 11.40 -19.03
N PHE A 215 -12.68 10.76 -17.87
CA PHE A 215 -13.63 9.67 -17.67
C PHE A 215 -15.03 10.19 -17.36
N TYR A 216 -15.10 11.33 -16.68
CA TYR A 216 -16.35 12.02 -16.41
C TYR A 216 -16.13 13.53 -16.33
N SER A 217 -17.10 14.30 -16.82
CA SER A 217 -17.21 15.75 -16.59
C SER A 217 -18.68 16.15 -16.71
N GLY A 218 -19.25 16.70 -15.64
CA GLY A 218 -20.65 17.10 -15.64
C GLY A 218 -21.22 17.29 -14.24
N VAL A 219 -22.54 17.13 -14.15
CA VAL A 219 -23.31 17.40 -12.93
C VAL A 219 -23.05 16.40 -11.81
N ARG A 220 -23.23 16.84 -10.56
CA ARG A 220 -23.22 15.97 -9.38
C ARG A 220 -24.35 14.95 -9.44
N PRO A 221 -24.22 13.82 -8.74
CA PRO A 221 -25.34 12.95 -8.46
C PRO A 221 -26.48 13.70 -7.74
N ASN A 222 -27.71 13.21 -7.90
CA ASN A 222 -28.86 13.73 -7.14
C ASN A 222 -28.80 13.27 -5.67
N ASP A 223 -29.74 13.72 -4.83
CA ASP A 223 -29.92 13.27 -3.45
C ASP A 223 -28.88 13.80 -2.43
N GLY A 224 -28.46 15.05 -2.57
CA GLY A 224 -27.69 15.76 -1.52
C GLY A 224 -26.25 16.11 -1.89
N TYR A 225 -25.76 15.69 -3.05
CA TYR A 225 -24.42 16.04 -3.53
C TYR A 225 -24.32 17.41 -4.21
N ASN A 226 -25.38 18.23 -4.16
CA ASN A 226 -25.35 19.60 -4.66
C ASN A 226 -26.33 20.52 -3.88
N PRO A 227 -25.87 21.64 -3.30
CA PRO A 227 -24.45 22.00 -3.13
C PRO A 227 -23.71 20.96 -2.27
N MET A 228 -22.39 20.85 -2.44
CA MET A 228 -21.57 20.01 -1.56
C MET A 228 -21.44 20.63 -0.15
N SER A 229 -21.07 19.79 0.82
CA SER A 229 -20.93 20.13 2.25
C SER A 229 -19.57 19.75 2.82
N LYS A 230 -18.52 19.80 1.98
CA LYS A 230 -17.15 19.38 2.32
C LYS A 230 -16.64 19.98 3.64
N GLU A 231 -15.95 19.20 4.46
CA GLU A 231 -15.53 19.67 5.80
C GLU A 231 -14.05 20.04 5.90
N GLY A 232 -13.24 19.64 4.91
CA GLY A 232 -11.87 20.11 4.76
C GLY A 232 -10.82 19.32 5.53
N ALA A 233 -11.14 18.15 6.08
CA ALA A 233 -10.12 17.21 6.53
C ALA A 233 -9.35 16.63 5.33
N ILE A 234 -8.24 15.94 5.59
CA ILE A 234 -7.51 15.21 4.55
C ILE A 234 -7.25 13.78 4.98
N ILE A 235 -7.70 12.82 4.16
CA ILE A 235 -7.50 11.37 4.36
C ILE A 235 -6.58 10.76 3.31
N LEU A 236 -5.89 9.67 3.65
CA LEU A 236 -5.14 8.81 2.74
C LEU A 236 -5.28 7.35 3.17
N GLY A 237 -5.76 6.52 2.25
CA GLY A 237 -5.81 5.06 2.38
C GLY A 237 -7.00 4.51 3.17
N ILE A 238 -7.92 5.40 3.56
CA ILE A 238 -9.14 5.11 4.33
C ILE A 238 -10.31 5.93 3.78
N GLY A 239 -11.54 5.58 4.15
CA GLY A 239 -12.74 6.40 3.96
C GLY A 239 -12.88 7.55 4.98
N GLY A 240 -13.88 8.42 4.75
CA GLY A 240 -14.20 9.56 5.62
C GLY A 240 -14.57 9.18 7.05
N ASP A 241 -15.28 8.08 7.21
CA ASP A 241 -15.69 7.47 8.48
C ASP A 241 -14.63 6.54 9.13
N ASN A 242 -13.40 6.56 8.60
CA ASN A 242 -12.31 5.65 8.96
C ASN A 242 -12.52 4.19 8.55
N SER A 243 -13.28 3.93 7.49
CA SER A 243 -13.30 2.63 6.83
C SER A 243 -11.90 2.29 6.29
N ASP A 244 -11.26 1.27 6.87
CA ASP A 244 -9.82 0.99 6.74
C ASP A 244 -9.50 -0.35 6.07
N SER A 245 -10.49 -1.01 5.46
CA SER A 245 -10.33 -2.34 4.86
C SER A 245 -9.63 -2.35 3.49
N SER A 246 -9.35 -1.16 2.95
CA SER A 246 -8.76 -0.99 1.63
C SER A 246 -7.24 -1.15 1.63
N GLN A 247 -6.66 -1.29 0.44
CA GLN A 247 -5.21 -1.31 0.27
C GLN A 247 -4.81 -0.56 -0.99
N GLY A 248 -3.60 -0.01 -1.01
CA GLY A 248 -3.07 0.66 -2.19
C GLY A 248 -1.73 1.33 -1.94
N THR A 249 -1.11 1.89 -2.98
CA THR A 249 0.16 2.61 -2.83
C THR A 249 0.01 4.03 -3.32
N PHE A 250 0.40 4.99 -2.48
CA PHE A 250 0.47 6.41 -2.81
C PHE A 250 1.92 6.85 -3.02
N TYR A 251 2.21 7.54 -4.11
CA TYR A 251 3.55 8.06 -4.40
C TYR A 251 3.66 9.57 -4.17
N GLU A 252 2.75 10.32 -4.76
CA GLU A 252 2.64 11.77 -4.61
C GLU A 252 1.21 12.23 -4.88
N GLY A 253 0.87 13.44 -4.46
CA GLY A 253 -0.43 14.02 -4.68
C GLY A 253 -0.58 15.38 -4.02
N VAL A 254 -1.55 16.15 -4.48
CA VAL A 254 -1.88 17.49 -3.96
C VAL A 254 -3.39 17.71 -3.94
N MET A 255 -3.81 18.67 -3.12
CA MET A 255 -5.13 19.30 -3.19
C MET A 255 -4.96 20.80 -3.45
N THR A 256 -5.88 21.39 -4.21
CA THR A 256 -5.82 22.78 -4.67
C THR A 256 -7.07 23.55 -4.28
N SER A 257 -6.96 24.87 -4.11
CA SER A 257 -8.12 25.75 -4.07
C SER A 257 -8.47 26.23 -5.49
N GLY A 258 -9.75 26.23 -5.83
CA GLY A 258 -10.24 26.51 -7.18
C GLY A 258 -10.34 25.27 -8.05
N TYR A 259 -11.10 25.36 -9.15
CA TYR A 259 -11.29 24.30 -10.14
C TYR A 259 -10.16 24.35 -11.19
N PRO A 260 -9.21 23.39 -11.20
CA PRO A 260 -8.12 23.42 -12.17
C PRO A 260 -8.64 23.24 -13.59
N SER A 261 -8.10 24.00 -14.54
CA SER A 261 -8.39 23.79 -15.96
C SER A 261 -7.77 22.49 -16.45
N ASP A 262 -8.37 21.87 -17.47
CA ASP A 262 -7.83 20.64 -18.07
C ASP A 262 -6.39 20.83 -18.59
N GLU A 263 -6.06 22.02 -19.08
CA GLU A 263 -4.71 22.38 -19.51
C GLU A 263 -3.73 22.39 -18.34
N THR A 264 -4.13 22.91 -17.18
CA THR A 264 -3.30 22.93 -15.98
C THR A 264 -2.97 21.50 -15.54
N GLU A 265 -3.97 20.63 -15.52
CA GLU A 265 -3.79 19.21 -15.20
C GLU A 265 -2.94 18.49 -16.24
N ASN A 266 -3.07 18.82 -17.53
CA ASN A 266 -2.23 18.26 -18.58
C ASN A 266 -0.75 18.68 -18.41
N PHE A 267 -0.47 19.89 -17.94
CA PHE A 267 0.89 20.30 -17.58
C PHE A 267 1.43 19.52 -16.39
N VAL A 268 0.61 19.27 -15.37
CA VAL A 268 0.99 18.43 -14.21
C VAL A 268 1.28 17.00 -14.67
N GLN A 269 0.41 16.40 -15.50
CA GLN A 269 0.63 15.07 -16.06
C GLN A 269 1.94 14.98 -16.85
N ALA A 270 2.22 15.95 -17.71
CA ALA A 270 3.49 15.98 -18.45
C ALA A 270 4.70 16.06 -17.51
N ASN A 271 4.57 16.75 -16.37
CA ASN A 271 5.60 16.79 -15.33
C ASN A 271 5.76 15.44 -14.62
N VAL A 272 4.67 14.77 -14.26
CA VAL A 272 4.67 13.41 -13.68
C VAL A 272 5.34 12.41 -14.60
N VAL A 273 5.02 12.43 -15.90
CA VAL A 273 5.68 11.59 -16.92
C VAL A 273 7.18 11.88 -16.97
N ALA A 274 7.57 13.16 -16.96
CA ALA A 274 8.97 13.58 -16.97
C ALA A 274 9.73 13.19 -15.69
N ALA A 275 9.03 12.91 -14.58
CA ALA A 275 9.63 12.40 -13.35
C ALA A 275 10.22 11.00 -13.54
N GLY A 276 9.75 10.24 -14.54
CA GLY A 276 10.33 8.97 -14.95
C GLY A 276 10.19 7.90 -13.87
N TYR A 277 8.97 7.69 -13.38
CA TYR A 277 8.64 6.61 -12.45
C TYR A 277 9.03 5.25 -13.05
N ALA A 278 9.70 4.43 -12.26
CA ALA A 278 9.95 3.03 -12.58
C ALA A 278 10.01 2.18 -11.32
N VAL A 279 9.61 0.91 -11.45
CA VAL A 279 9.78 -0.09 -10.39
C VAL A 279 11.26 -0.33 -10.12
N THR A 280 11.59 -0.68 -8.87
CA THR A 280 12.95 -1.08 -8.50
C THR A 280 12.91 -2.27 -7.54
N SER A 281 14.07 -2.80 -7.14
CA SER A 281 14.12 -4.02 -6.34
C SER A 281 13.39 -3.85 -5.01
N MET A 282 12.51 -4.81 -4.71
CA MET A 282 11.89 -4.97 -3.38
C MET A 282 12.71 -5.85 -2.45
N THR A 283 13.72 -6.53 -2.99
CA THR A 283 14.56 -7.48 -2.25
C THR A 283 15.97 -6.92 -2.01
N SER A 284 16.60 -7.43 -0.96
CA SER A 284 18.00 -7.15 -0.61
C SER A 284 18.61 -8.34 0.12
N GLY A 285 19.93 -8.31 0.35
CA GLY A 285 20.61 -9.40 1.06
C GLY A 285 20.93 -10.61 0.19
N PRO A 286 21.21 -11.77 0.80
CA PRO A 286 21.52 -13.00 0.08
C PRO A 286 20.36 -13.44 -0.82
N ALA A 287 20.60 -13.51 -2.12
CA ALA A 287 19.57 -13.85 -3.10
C ALA A 287 19.01 -15.25 -2.87
N LEU A 288 17.68 -15.38 -2.96
CA LEU A 288 16.97 -16.66 -3.02
C LEU A 288 16.59 -16.93 -4.48
N ALA A 289 17.30 -17.85 -5.12
CA ALA A 289 17.11 -18.13 -6.54
C ALA A 289 15.79 -18.89 -6.76
N VAL A 290 14.94 -18.37 -7.65
CA VAL A 290 13.75 -19.08 -8.13
C VAL A 290 14.18 -20.42 -8.76
N GLY A 291 13.47 -21.49 -8.42
CA GLY A 291 13.77 -22.87 -8.82
C GLY A 291 14.77 -23.59 -7.90
N SER A 292 15.29 -22.92 -6.87
CA SER A 292 16.11 -23.58 -5.83
C SER A 292 15.24 -24.19 -4.72
N ALA A 293 15.85 -25.06 -3.92
CA ALA A 293 15.26 -25.60 -2.70
C ALA A 293 16.13 -25.22 -1.49
N VAL A 294 15.49 -24.68 -0.44
CA VAL A 294 16.18 -24.12 0.73
C VAL A 294 15.61 -24.61 2.05
N SER A 295 16.41 -24.46 3.10
CA SER A 295 15.96 -24.55 4.50
C SER A 295 16.35 -23.26 5.24
N PHE A 296 15.54 -22.86 6.23
CA PHE A 296 15.75 -21.62 6.99
C PHE A 296 16.17 -21.94 8.42
N GLN A 297 17.45 -21.74 8.74
CA GLN A 297 17.99 -21.93 10.09
C GLN A 297 17.72 -20.71 10.96
N VAL A 298 17.20 -20.93 12.17
CA VAL A 298 16.99 -19.88 13.18
C VAL A 298 18.32 -19.29 13.63
N THR A 299 18.38 -17.97 13.80
CA THR A 299 19.60 -17.28 14.30
C THR A 299 19.51 -16.84 15.76
N THR A 300 18.33 -16.89 16.38
CA THR A 300 18.14 -16.52 17.79
C THR A 300 19.03 -17.35 18.71
N PRO A 301 19.84 -16.71 19.59
CA PRO A 301 20.68 -17.40 20.54
C PRO A 301 19.91 -18.42 21.39
N GLY A 302 20.44 -19.64 21.48
CA GLY A 302 19.79 -20.77 22.18
C GLY A 302 18.86 -21.62 21.32
N PHE A 303 18.54 -21.20 20.08
CA PHE A 303 17.64 -21.91 19.17
C PHE A 303 18.28 -22.20 17.80
N THR A 304 19.58 -22.04 17.65
CA THR A 304 20.29 -22.10 16.35
C THR A 304 20.37 -23.48 15.71
N ILE A 305 19.90 -24.52 16.39
CA ILE A 305 19.75 -25.87 15.85
C ILE A 305 18.37 -26.12 15.21
N ARG A 306 17.50 -25.11 15.23
CA ARG A 306 16.13 -25.21 14.71
C ARG A 306 16.02 -24.63 13.30
N TYR A 307 15.11 -25.20 12.52
CA TYR A 307 14.79 -24.79 11.16
C TYR A 307 13.29 -24.56 11.01
N ILE A 308 12.89 -23.66 10.11
CA ILE A 308 11.48 -23.51 9.71
C ILE A 308 11.02 -24.79 9.04
N ALA A 309 10.00 -25.41 9.62
CA ALA A 309 9.31 -26.61 9.17
C ALA A 309 7.79 -26.43 9.31
N HIS A 310 7.01 -27.48 9.12
CA HIS A 310 5.59 -27.47 9.46
C HIS A 310 5.10 -28.82 10.00
N THR A 311 3.98 -28.78 10.72
CA THR A 311 3.23 -29.95 11.20
C THR A 311 1.75 -29.76 10.87
N GLY A 312 1.23 -30.56 9.93
CA GLY A 312 -0.01 -30.18 9.26
C GLY A 312 0.15 -28.81 8.61
N ASP A 313 -0.84 -27.94 8.79
CA ASP A 313 -0.81 -26.58 8.23
C ASP A 313 0.07 -25.62 9.03
N THR A 314 0.34 -25.88 10.31
CA THR A 314 1.06 -24.92 11.17
C THR A 314 2.54 -24.88 10.81
N VAL A 315 3.03 -23.72 10.37
CA VAL A 315 4.46 -23.47 10.21
C VAL A 315 5.08 -23.25 11.59
N ASN A 316 6.16 -23.95 11.88
CA ASN A 316 6.83 -23.97 13.17
C ASN A 316 8.34 -24.08 13.00
N THR A 317 9.10 -24.02 14.09
CA THR A 317 10.53 -24.36 14.07
C THR A 317 10.73 -25.72 14.70
N GLN A 318 11.60 -26.55 14.13
CA GLN A 318 11.94 -27.89 14.65
C GLN A 318 13.44 -28.11 14.57
N GLU A 319 13.99 -28.98 15.43
CA GLU A 319 15.37 -29.43 15.31
C GLU A 319 15.46 -30.43 14.16
N VAL A 320 16.28 -30.13 13.15
CA VAL A 320 16.40 -30.95 11.94
C VAL A 320 17.86 -31.13 11.58
N THR A 321 18.23 -32.37 11.28
CA THR A 321 19.55 -32.80 10.86
C THR A 321 19.46 -33.64 9.59
N SER A 322 20.59 -33.85 8.91
CA SER A 322 20.65 -34.72 7.73
C SER A 322 20.40 -36.20 8.03
N GLY A 323 20.44 -36.62 9.30
CA GLY A 323 20.15 -37.98 9.74
C GLY A 323 18.67 -38.25 10.04
N ASP A 324 17.82 -37.21 10.04
CA ASP A 324 16.40 -37.36 10.35
C ASP A 324 15.59 -38.00 9.21
N SER A 325 14.38 -38.41 9.57
CA SER A 325 13.43 -39.03 8.63
C SER A 325 13.23 -38.18 7.37
N SER A 326 12.97 -38.83 6.23
CA SER A 326 12.68 -38.12 4.99
C SER A 326 11.50 -37.16 5.13
N ALA A 327 10.47 -37.54 5.91
CA ALA A 327 9.31 -36.69 6.17
C ALA A 327 9.69 -35.38 6.87
N LEU A 328 10.47 -35.44 7.96
CA LEU A 328 10.90 -34.23 8.67
C LEU A 328 11.85 -33.36 7.82
N ARG A 329 12.73 -33.99 7.04
CA ARG A 329 13.61 -33.25 6.14
C ARG A 329 12.84 -32.54 5.02
N LEU A 330 11.79 -33.17 4.48
CA LEU A 330 10.92 -32.56 3.46
C LEU A 330 10.07 -31.43 4.04
N SER A 331 9.50 -31.60 5.24
CA SER A 331 8.69 -30.53 5.87
C SER A 331 9.52 -29.30 6.27
N ALA A 332 10.84 -29.45 6.41
CA ALA A 332 11.80 -28.37 6.62
C ALA A 332 12.48 -27.85 5.33
N SER A 333 12.01 -28.29 4.17
CA SER A 333 12.56 -27.92 2.86
C SER A 333 11.50 -27.22 2.01
N TRP A 334 11.88 -26.13 1.36
CA TRP A 334 10.97 -25.24 0.66
C TRP A 334 11.48 -24.96 -0.75
N ASN A 335 10.65 -25.17 -1.77
CA ASN A 335 10.98 -24.69 -3.11
C ASN A 335 10.77 -23.17 -3.15
N VAL A 336 11.74 -22.44 -3.67
CA VAL A 336 11.62 -21.02 -3.93
C VAL A 336 11.03 -20.85 -5.32
N VAL A 337 9.84 -20.26 -5.42
CA VAL A 337 9.20 -19.93 -6.70
C VAL A 337 9.07 -18.43 -6.88
N GLU A 338 8.76 -17.99 -8.11
CA GLU A 338 8.39 -16.61 -8.38
C GLU A 338 7.21 -16.19 -7.50
N GLY A 339 7.26 -14.97 -6.94
CA GLY A 339 6.23 -14.49 -6.03
C GLY A 339 4.86 -14.44 -6.70
N LEU A 340 3.87 -15.09 -6.09
CA LEU A 340 2.54 -15.30 -6.68
C LEU A 340 1.79 -13.98 -6.99
N ALA A 341 1.99 -12.93 -6.18
CA ALA A 341 1.42 -11.60 -6.40
C ALA A 341 2.43 -10.60 -6.97
N ASN A 342 3.73 -10.87 -6.88
CA ASN A 342 4.76 -9.96 -7.35
C ASN A 342 6.06 -10.67 -7.73
N ASN A 343 6.44 -10.56 -9.01
CA ASN A 343 7.61 -11.22 -9.58
C ASN A 343 8.98 -10.67 -9.14
N GLN A 344 9.01 -9.53 -8.43
CA GLN A 344 10.23 -9.03 -7.81
C GLN A 344 10.51 -9.69 -6.46
N CYS A 345 9.57 -10.50 -5.98
CA CYS A 345 9.59 -11.22 -4.72
C CYS A 345 9.43 -12.73 -4.97
N VAL A 346 9.31 -13.52 -3.90
CA VAL A 346 9.26 -14.99 -3.98
C VAL A 346 8.11 -15.55 -3.17
N SER A 347 7.71 -16.77 -3.47
CA SER A 347 6.82 -17.59 -2.65
C SER A 347 7.52 -18.90 -2.28
N PHE A 348 7.14 -19.50 -1.16
CA PHE A 348 7.77 -20.71 -0.62
C PHE A 348 6.78 -21.89 -0.68
N GLU A 349 6.99 -22.80 -1.63
CA GLU A 349 6.19 -24.01 -1.76
C GLU A 349 6.75 -25.12 -0.86
N SER A 350 5.90 -25.84 -0.14
CA SER A 350 6.32 -27.01 0.63
C SER A 350 6.78 -28.15 -0.28
N ARG A 351 7.87 -28.84 0.09
CA ARG A 351 8.36 -30.00 -0.65
C ARG A 351 7.65 -31.31 -0.33
N ASP A 352 7.04 -31.46 0.85
CA ASP A 352 6.23 -32.65 1.14
C ASP A 352 4.78 -32.53 0.66
N THR A 353 4.32 -31.29 0.41
CA THR A 353 2.93 -30.98 0.03
C THR A 353 2.89 -30.06 -1.19
N PRO A 354 3.25 -30.55 -2.40
CA PRO A 354 3.26 -29.74 -3.62
C PRO A 354 1.92 -29.04 -3.90
N GLY A 355 1.98 -27.83 -4.44
CA GLY A 355 0.83 -26.94 -4.61
C GLY A 355 0.40 -26.20 -3.35
N SER A 356 1.05 -26.44 -2.21
CA SER A 356 0.84 -25.69 -0.96
C SER A 356 2.00 -24.77 -0.66
N PHE A 357 1.69 -23.57 -0.18
CA PHE A 357 2.65 -22.49 0.05
C PHE A 357 2.58 -22.02 1.49
N ILE A 358 3.70 -21.51 2.01
CA ILE A 358 3.63 -20.66 3.18
C ILE A 358 2.83 -19.41 2.79
N ARG A 359 1.75 -19.16 3.52
CA ARG A 359 0.98 -17.91 3.46
C ARG A 359 0.66 -17.43 4.86
N HIS A 360 0.45 -16.13 5.04
CA HIS A 360 -0.10 -15.64 6.31
C HIS A 360 -1.64 -15.64 6.27
N SER A 361 -2.28 -15.87 7.42
CA SER A 361 -3.74 -15.71 7.59
C SER A 361 -4.01 -15.41 9.05
N ASN A 362 -4.70 -14.30 9.33
CA ASN A 362 -4.73 -13.71 10.67
C ASN A 362 -3.31 -13.64 11.28
N PHE A 363 -2.32 -13.27 10.45
CA PHE A 363 -0.89 -13.21 10.76
C PHE A 363 -0.23 -14.51 11.25
N ASN A 364 -0.92 -15.65 11.24
CA ASN A 364 -0.31 -16.97 11.43
C ASN A 364 0.30 -17.43 10.11
N LEU A 365 1.53 -17.94 10.11
CA LEU A 365 2.11 -18.56 8.91
C LEU A 365 1.66 -20.02 8.83
N LEU A 366 1.04 -20.34 7.70
CA LEU A 366 0.42 -21.63 7.45
C LEU A 366 0.88 -22.19 6.10
N VAL A 367 0.95 -23.51 5.97
CA VAL A 367 1.11 -24.21 4.69
C VAL A 367 -0.28 -24.56 4.18
N ASN A 368 -0.73 -23.88 3.13
CA ASN A 368 -2.05 -24.13 2.55
C ASN A 368 -2.00 -24.21 1.03
N ALA A 369 -2.94 -24.97 0.44
CA ALA A 369 -3.03 -25.13 -1.01
C ALA A 369 -3.41 -23.82 -1.69
N ASN A 370 -2.73 -23.49 -2.79
CA ASN A 370 -3.08 -22.32 -3.59
C ASN A 370 -4.44 -22.50 -4.26
N ASP A 371 -5.39 -21.64 -3.91
CA ASP A 371 -6.75 -21.65 -4.45
C ASP A 371 -6.91 -20.76 -5.71
N GLY A 372 -5.83 -20.11 -6.16
CA GLY A 372 -5.79 -19.22 -7.30
C GLY A 372 -6.41 -17.84 -7.05
N SER A 373 -6.85 -17.55 -5.83
CA SER A 373 -7.41 -16.26 -5.47
C SER A 373 -6.31 -15.19 -5.35
N LYS A 374 -6.71 -13.94 -5.62
CA LYS A 374 -5.82 -12.78 -5.42
C LYS A 374 -5.30 -12.74 -3.98
N ILE A 375 -6.18 -12.87 -2.99
CA ILE A 375 -5.79 -12.79 -1.57
C ILE A 375 -4.77 -13.88 -1.20
N PHE A 376 -4.93 -15.12 -1.68
CA PHE A 376 -3.95 -16.16 -1.43
C PHE A 376 -2.58 -15.80 -2.02
N HIS A 377 -2.56 -15.33 -3.27
CA HIS A 377 -1.31 -14.91 -3.91
C HIS A 377 -0.61 -13.78 -3.14
N GLU A 378 -1.37 -12.79 -2.66
CA GLU A 378 -0.86 -11.67 -1.88
C GLU A 378 -0.31 -12.14 -0.52
N ASP A 379 -1.03 -13.03 0.16
CA ASP A 379 -0.66 -13.57 1.48
C ASP A 379 0.53 -14.55 1.43
N ALA A 380 0.78 -15.14 0.27
CA ALA A 380 1.86 -16.10 0.03
C ALA A 380 3.12 -15.46 -0.61
N THR A 381 3.14 -14.15 -0.81
CA THR A 381 4.28 -13.45 -1.45
C THR A 381 5.14 -12.74 -0.42
N TYR A 382 6.45 -12.98 -0.49
CA TYR A 382 7.43 -12.44 0.46
C TYR A 382 8.66 -11.89 -0.25
N CYS A 383 9.18 -10.78 0.27
CA CYS A 383 10.33 -10.07 -0.28
C CYS A 383 11.52 -10.24 0.67
N PRO A 384 12.50 -11.12 0.35
CA PRO A 384 13.70 -11.30 1.15
C PRO A 384 14.48 -10.00 1.29
N GLN A 385 14.92 -9.72 2.51
CA GLN A 385 15.83 -8.63 2.85
C GLN A 385 17.08 -9.19 3.52
N ALA A 386 18.16 -8.41 3.51
CA ALA A 386 19.32 -8.71 4.36
C ALA A 386 18.86 -8.87 5.82
N GLY A 387 19.31 -9.94 6.48
CA GLY A 387 18.94 -10.24 7.86
C GLY A 387 19.18 -9.04 8.77
N ILE A 388 18.17 -8.62 9.52
CA ILE A 388 18.21 -7.36 10.28
C ILE A 388 19.23 -7.43 11.42
N ASN A 389 19.52 -8.63 11.95
CA ASN A 389 20.61 -8.86 12.90
C ASN A 389 21.99 -9.06 12.22
N GLY A 390 22.07 -8.92 10.90
CA GLY A 390 23.28 -9.11 10.10
C GLY A 390 23.51 -10.55 9.61
N GLN A 391 22.62 -11.50 9.92
CA GLN A 391 22.75 -12.90 9.54
C GLN A 391 21.67 -13.31 8.53
N GLY A 392 22.10 -13.81 7.38
CA GLY A 392 21.21 -14.41 6.38
C GLY A 392 20.14 -13.44 5.86
N ASN A 393 18.87 -13.85 5.95
CA ASN A 393 17.71 -13.14 5.41
C ASN A 393 16.66 -12.85 6.48
N SER A 394 15.97 -11.71 6.32
CA SER A 394 14.66 -11.46 6.93
C SER A 394 13.59 -11.49 5.85
N ILE A 395 12.57 -12.32 6.03
CA ILE A 395 11.56 -12.59 5.02
C ILE A 395 10.34 -11.70 5.27
N ARG A 396 10.24 -10.58 4.56
CA ARG A 396 9.17 -9.59 4.75
C ARG A 396 7.92 -9.96 3.95
N SER A 397 6.73 -9.81 4.53
CA SER A 397 5.47 -9.92 3.78
C SER A 397 5.39 -8.84 2.70
N TRP A 398 4.92 -9.20 1.52
CA TRP A 398 4.65 -8.23 0.46
C TRP A 398 3.36 -7.45 0.75
N SER A 399 2.27 -8.14 1.12
CA SER A 399 0.96 -7.50 1.37
C SER A 399 0.91 -6.73 2.70
N PHE A 400 1.78 -7.05 3.65
CA PHE A 400 1.94 -6.32 4.91
C PHE A 400 3.41 -6.01 5.19
N PRO A 401 4.02 -4.98 4.55
CA PRO A 401 5.46 -4.72 4.64
C PRO A 401 6.00 -4.36 6.05
N THR A 402 5.13 -4.16 7.03
CA THR A 402 5.51 -4.02 8.44
C THR A 402 5.75 -5.37 9.14
N HIS A 403 5.37 -6.48 8.50
CA HIS A 403 5.40 -7.83 9.05
C HIS A 403 6.45 -8.72 8.37
N TYR A 404 7.05 -9.60 9.15
CA TYR A 404 8.13 -10.50 8.76
C TYR A 404 7.86 -11.92 9.23
N PHE A 405 8.44 -12.92 8.58
CA PHE A 405 8.56 -14.25 9.19
C PHE A 405 9.22 -14.09 10.54
N ARG A 406 8.51 -14.49 11.58
CA ARG A 406 8.98 -14.43 12.95
C ARG A 406 8.63 -15.71 13.66
N HIS A 407 9.60 -16.35 14.29
CA HIS A 407 9.28 -17.40 15.24
C HIS A 407 8.96 -16.80 16.62
N PHE A 408 7.91 -17.30 17.26
CA PHE A 408 7.52 -16.96 18.62
C PHE A 408 6.98 -18.22 19.29
N ASN A 409 7.61 -18.65 20.39
CA ASN A 409 7.33 -19.95 21.03
C ASN A 409 7.35 -21.13 20.04
N ALA A 410 8.33 -21.13 19.13
CA ALA A 410 8.51 -22.11 18.06
C ALA A 410 7.40 -22.20 17.00
N VAL A 411 6.45 -21.26 16.96
CA VAL A 411 5.45 -21.12 15.87
C VAL A 411 5.81 -19.92 15.01
N LEU A 412 5.53 -19.98 13.71
CA LEU A 412 5.83 -18.90 12.77
C LEU A 412 4.62 -17.98 12.57
N PHE A 413 4.88 -16.68 12.61
CA PHE A 413 3.92 -15.61 12.39
C PHE A 413 4.46 -14.63 11.35
N ALA A 414 3.57 -13.92 10.67
CA ALA A 414 3.90 -12.67 10.01
C ALA A 414 3.77 -11.58 11.09
N ALA A 415 4.88 -11.22 11.75
CA ALA A 415 4.85 -10.35 12.93
C ALA A 415 5.51 -8.99 12.67
N SER A 416 5.00 -7.96 13.34
CA SER A 416 5.52 -6.60 13.30
C SER A 416 6.37 -6.28 14.54
N ASN A 417 7.26 -5.29 14.41
CA ASN A 417 8.09 -4.84 15.54
C ASN A 417 7.28 -3.90 16.45
N GLY A 418 6.54 -4.48 17.40
CA GLY A 418 5.55 -3.80 18.21
C GLY A 418 4.20 -3.72 17.50
N GLY A 419 3.17 -4.26 18.17
CA GLY A 419 1.80 -4.36 17.67
C GLY A 419 0.85 -4.90 18.76
N PRO A 420 -0.43 -5.09 18.43
CA PRO A 420 -1.45 -5.54 19.39
C PRO A 420 -1.32 -7.02 19.76
N ASP A 421 -0.71 -7.83 18.89
CA ASP A 421 -0.58 -9.26 19.08
C ASP A 421 0.61 -9.62 19.98
N THR A 422 0.48 -10.68 20.76
CA THR A 422 1.54 -11.12 21.68
C THR A 422 2.86 -11.46 20.97
N PHE A 423 2.79 -11.97 19.73
CA PHE A 423 3.96 -12.29 18.90
C PHE A 423 4.63 -11.05 18.27
N ASP A 424 4.03 -9.86 18.39
CA ASP A 424 4.61 -8.59 17.96
C ASP A 424 5.51 -7.95 19.04
N THR A 425 5.80 -8.65 20.13
CA THR A 425 6.69 -8.14 21.18
C THR A 425 8.02 -7.63 20.62
N THR A 426 8.51 -6.48 21.10
CA THR A 426 9.81 -5.95 20.64
C THR A 426 11.00 -6.75 21.17
N ALA A 427 10.79 -7.59 22.19
CA ALA A 427 11.81 -8.47 22.73
C ALA A 427 12.27 -9.48 21.66
N SER A 428 13.59 -9.63 21.50
CA SER A 428 14.24 -10.54 20.53
C SER A 428 13.86 -10.37 19.06
N PHE A 429 13.08 -9.32 18.71
CA PHE A 429 12.46 -9.20 17.40
C PHE A 429 13.44 -9.41 16.25
N ILE A 430 14.57 -8.70 16.25
CA ILE A 430 15.53 -8.73 15.12
C ILE A 430 16.20 -10.08 14.94
N ASP A 431 16.37 -10.87 16.00
CA ASP A 431 16.93 -12.21 15.94
C ASP A 431 15.86 -13.22 15.50
N ASP A 432 14.63 -13.04 15.98
CA ASP A 432 13.51 -13.94 15.67
C ASP A 432 13.03 -13.86 14.22
N ILE A 433 13.36 -12.77 13.51
CA ILE A 433 13.05 -12.57 12.09
C ILE A 433 14.24 -12.80 11.15
N SER A 434 15.40 -13.22 11.68
CA SER A 434 16.61 -13.40 10.88
C SER A 434 16.95 -14.89 10.77
N PHE A 435 17.13 -15.36 9.54
CA PHE A 435 17.35 -16.77 9.24
C PHE A 435 18.55 -16.95 8.32
N VAL A 436 19.46 -17.87 8.67
CA VAL A 436 20.49 -18.32 7.74
C VAL A 436 19.84 -19.30 6.77
N VAL A 437 19.95 -18.99 5.48
CA VAL A 437 19.38 -19.85 4.43
C VAL A 437 20.44 -20.85 3.99
N THR A 438 20.10 -22.14 4.06
CA THR A 438 20.97 -23.25 3.69
C THR A 438 20.39 -24.01 2.52
N ASN A 439 21.18 -24.92 1.93
CA ASN A 439 20.63 -25.94 1.03
C ASN A 439 19.52 -26.73 1.77
N ALA A 440 18.46 -27.07 1.04
CA ALA A 440 17.40 -27.92 1.55
C ALA A 440 17.91 -29.28 2.06
N PHE A 441 17.28 -29.79 3.10
CA PHE A 441 17.56 -31.12 3.65
C PHE A 441 17.07 -32.27 2.75
N ALA A 442 16.07 -32.02 1.92
CA ALA A 442 15.49 -33.00 0.99
C ALA A 442 15.00 -32.30 -0.26
#